data_AF-A0AAE0QNH7-F1
#
_entry.id   AF-A0AAE0QNH7-F1
#
_cell.length_a   1.000
_cell.length_b   1.000
_cell.length_c   1.000
_cell.angle_alpha   90.00
_cell.angle_beta   90.00
_cell.angle_gamma   90.00
#
_symmetry.space_group_name_H-M   'P 1'
#
loop_
_entity.id
_entity.type
_entity.pdbx_description
1 polymer ?
#
loop_
_entity_poly.entity_id
_entity_poly.type
_entity_poly.pdbx_seq_one_letter_code
_entity_poly.pdbx_strand_id
1 'polypeptide(L)'
;MAKTKELSKDTRNKIVDLHQTGKTESAIGKQLGVKKSTVGAIIRKWKTYKTTDNLPRSGAPRKISPRGVKMITRTVSKNPRITRGDLVNDLQRAGTKVTKATISNTARLVPPSLREKVLMYSGLKSCNARRVPLLKPVHVRARLKFAREHLDDPEEDWENVIWSDETKIELFGKNSTCRVWRRKNAELHPKNTIPTVKHGGGNIMLWGCFSAKGPGRLIRVKERMNGAMYREILSKNLLPSARALKMKRGWVFQHDNDPKHTARATKEWLRKKHFKVLEWPSQSPDLNPIENLWRELKICVAQRQPQNITALEEICMEEWAKLPATIYFVPLGHEDFVPWVMVILYLESWRFSTLGCGDALPWVMEILYHGSWRFSTLGHGDSLPWVMEIYSTMGHGDSLLGSWRFSTMGHGDSLLWVMEILYLGSWRFSTLGHGDSLSWVMEILYLGSW
;
A
#
# COMPACT_ATOMS: atom_id res chain seq x y z
N MET A 1 -44.57 15.24 19.84
CA MET A 1 -45.12 13.91 20.20
C MET A 1 -43.99 13.06 20.77
N ALA A 2 -44.14 12.60 22.02
CA ALA A 2 -43.16 11.70 22.65
C ALA A 2 -43.05 10.38 21.87
N LYS A 3 -41.83 9.87 21.70
CA LYS A 3 -41.57 8.63 20.96
C LYS A 3 -42.23 7.46 21.69
N THR A 4 -43.13 6.74 21.02
CA THR A 4 -43.68 5.48 21.53
C THR A 4 -42.58 4.42 21.49
N LYS A 5 -42.39 3.68 22.59
CA LYS A 5 -41.40 2.61 22.70
C LYS A 5 -41.69 1.53 21.64
N GLU A 6 -40.69 1.17 20.84
CA GLU A 6 -40.82 0.11 19.85
C GLU A 6 -40.99 -1.26 20.53
N LEU A 7 -41.73 -2.17 19.89
CA LEU A 7 -41.88 -3.56 20.36
C LEU A 7 -40.57 -4.33 20.15
N SER A 8 -40.20 -5.15 21.14
CA SER A 8 -39.06 -6.06 21.05
C SER A 8 -39.22 -7.04 19.89
N LYS A 9 -38.09 -7.59 19.41
CA LYS A 9 -38.09 -8.59 18.33
C LYS A 9 -38.87 -9.84 18.74
N ASP A 10 -38.70 -10.28 19.98
CA ASP A 10 -39.38 -11.46 20.52
C ASP A 10 -40.91 -11.31 20.53
N THR A 11 -41.41 -10.15 20.92
CA THR A 11 -42.86 -9.88 20.90
C THR A 11 -43.39 -9.85 19.46
N ARG A 12 -42.60 -9.36 18.50
CA ARG A 12 -42.96 -9.38 17.07
C ARG A 12 -42.96 -10.80 16.49
N ASN A 13 -42.01 -11.64 16.88
CA ASN A 13 -41.98 -13.07 16.49
C ASN A 13 -43.20 -13.80 17.03
N LYS A 14 -43.49 -13.66 18.34
CA LYS A 14 -44.68 -14.26 18.96
C LYS A 14 -46.00 -13.85 18.29
N ILE A 15 -46.10 -12.60 17.81
CA ILE A 15 -47.26 -12.15 17.03
C ILE A 15 -47.41 -12.93 15.72
N VAL A 16 -46.31 -13.20 15.02
CA VAL A 16 -46.32 -13.98 13.77
C VAL A 16 -46.63 -15.45 14.05
N ASP A 17 -46.05 -16.05 15.08
CA ASP A 17 -46.30 -17.45 15.46
C ASP A 17 -47.78 -17.67 15.83
N LEU A 18 -48.36 -16.75 16.62
CA LEU A 18 -49.78 -16.82 16.98
C LEU A 18 -50.70 -16.58 15.77
N HIS A 19 -50.25 -15.81 14.78
CA HIS A 19 -50.99 -15.65 13.53
C HIS A 19 -50.96 -16.92 12.66
N GLN A 20 -49.80 -17.59 12.59
CA GLN A 20 -49.64 -18.86 11.86
C GLN A 20 -50.46 -20.00 12.46
N THR A 21 -50.67 -19.99 13.78
CA THR A 21 -51.56 -20.94 14.48
C THR A 21 -53.06 -20.62 14.33
N GLY A 22 -53.42 -19.66 13.48
CA GLY A 22 -54.81 -19.35 13.12
C GLY A 22 -55.54 -18.41 14.08
N LYS A 23 -54.86 -17.79 15.05
CA LYS A 23 -55.52 -16.83 15.96
C LYS A 23 -55.84 -15.51 15.27
N THR A 24 -56.99 -14.93 15.62
CA THR A 24 -57.40 -13.62 15.12
C THR A 24 -56.56 -12.50 15.72
N GLU A 25 -56.37 -11.40 14.97
CA GLU A 25 -55.54 -10.26 15.41
C GLU A 25 -56.00 -9.66 16.75
N SER A 26 -57.30 -9.72 17.03
CA SER A 26 -57.88 -9.26 18.30
C SER A 26 -57.51 -10.16 19.48
N ALA A 27 -57.52 -11.49 19.26
CA ALA A 27 -57.11 -12.46 20.28
C ALA A 27 -55.61 -12.36 20.58
N ILE A 28 -54.78 -12.18 19.56
CA ILE A 28 -53.33 -11.96 19.68
C ILE A 28 -53.04 -10.68 20.46
N GLY A 29 -53.75 -9.58 20.13
CA GLY A 29 -53.60 -8.31 20.84
C GLY A 29 -53.96 -8.40 22.32
N LYS A 30 -55.06 -9.10 22.65
CA LYS A 30 -55.47 -9.33 24.05
C LYS A 30 -54.48 -10.22 24.81
N GLN A 31 -53.95 -11.26 24.17
CA GLN A 31 -52.99 -12.19 24.78
C GLN A 31 -51.63 -11.54 25.08
N LEU A 32 -51.16 -10.64 24.20
CA LEU A 32 -49.82 -10.03 24.32
C LEU A 32 -49.83 -8.60 24.88
N GLY A 33 -51.00 -8.05 25.23
CA GLY A 33 -51.12 -6.67 25.70
C GLY A 33 -50.79 -5.62 24.64
N VAL A 34 -50.95 -5.94 23.35
CA VAL A 34 -50.60 -5.08 22.22
C VAL A 34 -51.88 -4.64 21.50
N LYS A 35 -51.93 -3.36 21.06
CA LYS A 35 -53.07 -2.84 20.29
C LYS A 35 -53.28 -3.66 19.00
N LYS A 36 -54.53 -4.00 18.68
CA LYS A 36 -54.91 -4.73 17.45
C LYS A 36 -54.31 -4.11 16.18
N SER A 37 -54.29 -2.78 16.08
CA SER A 37 -53.71 -2.06 14.94
C SER A 37 -52.21 -2.33 14.76
N THR A 38 -51.46 -2.46 15.86
CA THR A 38 -50.03 -2.79 15.84
C THR A 38 -49.82 -4.25 15.44
N VAL A 39 -50.65 -5.16 15.94
CA VAL A 39 -50.64 -6.58 15.53
C VAL A 39 -50.88 -6.70 14.01
N GLY A 40 -51.93 -6.05 13.50
CA GLY A 40 -52.23 -6.05 12.06
C GLY A 40 -51.14 -5.40 11.21
N ALA A 41 -50.48 -4.34 11.69
CA ALA A 41 -49.34 -3.73 10.99
C ALA A 41 -48.13 -4.68 10.89
N ILE A 42 -47.82 -5.42 11.97
CA ILE A 42 -46.73 -6.40 11.99
C ILE A 42 -47.05 -7.58 11.05
N ILE A 43 -48.27 -8.11 11.11
CA ILE A 43 -48.71 -9.21 10.24
C ILE A 43 -48.66 -8.81 8.77
N ARG A 44 -49.14 -7.60 8.42
CA ARG A 44 -49.08 -7.10 7.05
C ARG A 44 -47.64 -6.96 6.55
N LYS A 45 -46.76 -6.40 7.37
CA LYS A 45 -45.32 -6.32 7.07
C LYS A 45 -44.71 -7.70 6.87
N TRP A 46 -45.01 -8.66 7.75
CA TRP A 46 -44.53 -10.02 7.63
C TRP A 46 -45.08 -10.72 6.38
N LYS A 47 -46.35 -10.53 6.02
CA LYS A 47 -46.92 -11.07 4.78
C LYS A 47 -46.19 -10.55 3.54
N THR A 48 -45.83 -9.26 3.50
CA THR A 48 -45.15 -8.62 2.38
C THR A 48 -43.65 -8.93 2.31
N TYR A 49 -42.92 -8.80 3.42
CA TYR A 49 -41.45 -8.82 3.43
C TYR A 49 -40.87 -10.07 4.12
N LYS A 50 -41.72 -10.97 4.62
CA LYS A 50 -41.32 -12.21 5.35
C LYS A 50 -40.35 -11.98 6.52
N THR A 51 -40.35 -10.77 7.10
CA THR A 51 -39.49 -10.41 8.22
C THR A 51 -40.25 -9.73 9.35
N THR A 52 -39.85 -10.02 10.58
CA THR A 52 -40.29 -9.31 11.78
C THR A 52 -39.38 -8.14 12.13
N ASP A 53 -38.17 -8.06 11.56
CA ASP A 53 -37.18 -7.02 11.84
C ASP A 53 -37.66 -5.63 11.42
N ASN A 54 -37.13 -4.60 12.08
CA ASN A 54 -37.47 -3.23 11.72
C ASN A 54 -36.81 -2.90 10.38
N LEU A 55 -37.60 -2.41 9.43
CA LEU A 55 -37.06 -1.95 8.16
C LEU A 55 -36.24 -0.67 8.38
N PRO A 56 -35.16 -0.49 7.61
CA PRO A 56 -34.40 0.75 7.64
C PRO A 56 -35.34 1.92 7.30
N ARG A 57 -35.38 2.91 8.19
CA ARG A 57 -36.19 4.10 7.96
C ARG A 57 -35.58 4.90 6.81
N SER A 58 -36.44 5.51 5.98
CA SER A 58 -36.00 6.46 4.97
C SER A 58 -35.26 7.61 5.65
N GLY A 59 -33.95 7.70 5.41
CA GLY A 59 -33.13 8.80 5.92
C GLY A 59 -33.49 10.14 5.27
N ALA A 60 -32.89 11.22 5.75
CA ALA A 60 -33.04 12.54 5.12
C ALA A 60 -32.60 12.50 3.64
N PRO A 61 -33.28 13.24 2.74
CA PRO A 61 -32.91 13.30 1.33
C PRO A 61 -31.44 13.72 1.14
N ARG A 62 -30.75 13.10 0.18
CA ARG A 62 -29.37 13.44 -0.15
C ARG A 62 -29.31 14.84 -0.77
N LYS A 63 -28.44 15.71 -0.25
CA LYS A 63 -28.21 17.05 -0.82
C LYS A 63 -27.56 17.04 -2.20
N ILE A 64 -26.80 15.99 -2.52
CA ILE A 64 -26.16 15.81 -3.83
C ILE A 64 -26.93 14.73 -4.59
N SER A 65 -27.45 15.09 -5.75
CA SER A 65 -28.16 14.16 -6.64
C SER A 65 -27.19 13.16 -7.28
N PRO A 66 -27.67 12.00 -7.78
CA PRO A 66 -26.83 11.06 -8.54
C PRO A 66 -26.12 11.71 -9.74
N ARG A 67 -26.77 12.68 -10.39
CA ARG A 67 -26.18 13.47 -11.48
C ARG A 67 -25.03 14.36 -11.00
N GLY A 68 -25.18 14.98 -9.82
CA GLY A 68 -24.12 15.75 -9.17
C GLY A 68 -22.91 14.87 -8.80
N VAL A 69 -23.13 13.65 -8.32
CA VAL A 69 -22.06 12.68 -8.05
C VAL A 69 -21.30 12.32 -9.33
N LYS A 70 -22.00 11.97 -10.43
CA LYS A 70 -21.35 11.68 -11.72
C LYS A 70 -20.52 12.85 -12.26
N MET A 71 -21.01 14.08 -12.06
CA MET A 71 -20.28 15.29 -12.45
C MET A 71 -18.98 15.42 -11.66
N ILE A 72 -19.02 15.26 -10.32
CA ILE A 72 -17.84 15.28 -9.47
C ILE A 72 -16.83 14.23 -9.93
N THR A 73 -17.26 12.98 -10.12
CA THR A 73 -16.38 11.89 -10.55
C THR A 73 -15.69 12.23 -11.88
N ARG A 74 -16.44 12.67 -12.89
CA ARG A 74 -15.87 13.05 -14.19
C ARG A 74 -14.87 14.20 -14.08
N THR A 75 -15.16 15.19 -13.26
CA THR A 75 -14.27 16.35 -13.08
C THR A 75 -12.98 15.96 -12.37
N VAL A 76 -13.06 15.12 -11.32
CA VAL A 76 -11.87 14.62 -10.61
C VAL A 76 -11.04 13.68 -11.51
N SER A 77 -11.66 12.82 -12.30
CA SER A 77 -10.94 11.96 -13.25
C SER A 77 -10.19 12.75 -14.32
N LYS A 78 -10.76 13.86 -14.81
CA LYS A 78 -10.10 14.74 -15.79
C LYS A 78 -9.03 15.62 -15.16
N ASN A 79 -9.26 16.10 -13.95
CA ASN A 79 -8.31 16.93 -13.21
C ASN A 79 -8.19 16.43 -11.76
N PRO A 80 -7.29 15.46 -11.49
CA PRO A 80 -7.12 14.90 -10.15
C PRO A 80 -6.65 15.89 -9.08
N ARG A 81 -6.17 17.08 -9.49
CA ARG A 81 -5.72 18.15 -8.58
C ARG A 81 -6.81 19.15 -8.22
N ILE A 82 -8.03 18.98 -8.75
CA ILE A 82 -9.14 19.88 -8.46
C ILE A 82 -9.41 19.96 -6.96
N THR A 83 -9.62 21.17 -6.44
CA THR A 83 -9.84 21.34 -5.02
C THR A 83 -11.30 21.06 -4.66
N ARG A 84 -11.55 20.76 -3.39
CA ARG A 84 -12.93 20.67 -2.87
C ARG A 84 -13.69 21.99 -3.03
N GLY A 85 -13.00 23.13 -3.06
CA GLY A 85 -13.63 24.43 -3.30
C GLY A 85 -14.16 24.56 -4.72
N ASP A 86 -13.37 24.12 -5.69
CA ASP A 86 -13.76 24.16 -7.11
C ASP A 86 -14.94 23.23 -7.39
N LEU A 87 -14.96 22.04 -6.76
CA LEU A 87 -16.11 21.13 -6.86
C LEU A 87 -17.40 21.72 -6.25
N VAL A 88 -17.30 22.51 -5.17
CA VAL A 88 -18.46 23.25 -4.63
C VAL A 88 -18.96 24.26 -5.66
N ASN A 89 -18.04 25.01 -6.27
CA ASN A 89 -18.39 26.03 -7.27
C ASN A 89 -19.05 25.40 -8.51
N ASP A 90 -18.55 24.27 -8.98
CA ASP A 90 -19.15 23.56 -10.12
C ASP A 90 -20.54 23.01 -9.80
N LEU A 91 -20.76 22.47 -8.60
CA LEU A 91 -22.09 22.05 -8.15
C LEU A 91 -23.04 23.23 -8.00
N GLN A 92 -22.54 24.37 -7.51
CA GLN A 92 -23.33 25.59 -7.40
C GLN A 92 -23.75 26.11 -8.78
N ARG A 93 -22.86 26.10 -9.78
CA ARG A 93 -23.20 26.41 -11.18
C ARG A 93 -24.24 25.46 -11.75
N ALA A 94 -24.21 24.19 -11.36
CA ALA A 94 -25.21 23.18 -11.73
C ALA A 94 -26.51 23.26 -10.89
N GLY A 95 -26.71 24.34 -10.10
CA GLY A 95 -27.92 24.58 -9.31
C GLY A 95 -27.97 23.86 -7.96
N THR A 96 -26.88 23.21 -7.52
CA THR A 96 -26.82 22.48 -6.24
C THR A 96 -25.92 23.21 -5.23
N LYS A 97 -26.52 23.85 -4.23
CA LYS A 97 -25.77 24.57 -3.18
C LYS A 97 -25.28 23.61 -2.09
N VAL A 98 -23.97 23.41 -2.00
CA VAL A 98 -23.33 22.53 -1.01
C VAL A 98 -22.16 23.20 -0.31
N THR A 99 -21.74 22.67 0.84
CA THR A 99 -20.52 23.13 1.53
C THR A 99 -19.35 22.18 1.28
N LYS A 100 -18.12 22.64 1.52
CA LYS A 100 -16.92 21.79 1.49
C LYS A 100 -17.08 20.55 2.40
N ALA A 101 -17.72 20.72 3.55
CA ALA A 101 -18.04 19.62 4.46
C ALA A 101 -19.05 18.64 3.85
N THR A 102 -20.05 19.11 3.08
CA THR A 102 -20.96 18.22 2.33
C THR A 102 -20.24 17.42 1.25
N ILE A 103 -19.21 17.96 0.58
CA ILE A 103 -18.38 17.19 -0.36
C ILE A 103 -17.54 16.15 0.38
N SER A 104 -16.86 16.54 1.45
CA SER A 104 -16.11 15.61 2.31
C SER A 104 -16.99 14.52 2.91
N ASN A 105 -18.22 14.88 3.30
CA ASN A 105 -19.21 13.98 3.87
C ASN A 105 -19.89 13.14 2.78
N THR A 106 -20.07 13.62 1.55
CA THR A 106 -20.51 12.76 0.45
C THR A 106 -19.43 11.73 0.11
N ALA A 107 -18.16 12.09 0.32
CA ALA A 107 -17.03 11.17 0.29
C ALA A 107 -16.85 10.32 1.58
N ARG A 108 -17.68 10.51 2.64
CA ARG A 108 -17.46 9.88 3.97
C ARG A 108 -18.72 9.48 4.76
N LEU A 109 -19.93 9.68 4.23
CA LEU A 109 -21.21 9.35 4.88
C LEU A 109 -21.83 8.15 4.19
N VAL A 110 -21.36 6.99 4.63
CA VAL A 110 -22.08 5.74 4.49
C VAL A 110 -21.91 4.99 5.83
N PRO A 111 -22.98 4.43 6.43
CA PRO A 111 -22.86 3.57 7.62
C PRO A 111 -21.88 2.42 7.36
N PRO A 112 -21.19 1.89 8.39
CA PRO A 112 -20.23 0.80 8.25
C PRO A 112 -20.74 -0.40 7.43
N SER A 113 -22.01 -0.75 7.56
CA SER A 113 -22.68 -1.85 6.85
C SER A 113 -23.11 -1.55 5.39
N LEU A 114 -22.83 -0.34 4.90
CA LEU A 114 -23.02 0.06 3.49
C LEU A 114 -21.72 0.64 2.89
N ARG A 115 -20.59 0.61 3.61
CA ARG A 115 -19.28 1.08 3.14
C ARG A 115 -18.83 0.39 1.85
N GLU A 116 -19.33 -0.80 1.57
CA GLU A 116 -19.02 -1.57 0.38
C GLU A 116 -19.59 -0.99 -0.93
N LYS A 117 -20.68 -0.21 -0.92
CA LYS A 117 -21.43 0.04 -2.18
C LYS A 117 -21.64 1.49 -2.61
N VAL A 118 -21.00 2.49 -2.01
CA VAL A 118 -21.16 3.89 -2.50
C VAL A 118 -19.85 4.62 -2.80
N LEU A 119 -18.73 4.24 -2.18
CA LEU A 119 -17.39 4.74 -2.55
C LEU A 119 -16.66 3.85 -3.56
N MET A 120 -17.15 2.62 -3.75
CA MET A 120 -16.64 1.65 -4.73
C MET A 120 -17.04 1.97 -6.18
N TYR A 121 -18.02 2.86 -6.41
CA TYR A 121 -18.41 3.26 -7.78
C TYR A 121 -17.45 4.25 -8.46
N SER A 122 -16.33 4.64 -7.80
CA SER A 122 -15.31 5.47 -8.47
C SER A 122 -13.86 5.28 -8.00
N GLY A 123 -13.59 4.62 -6.87
CA GLY A 123 -12.22 4.25 -6.45
C GLY A 123 -11.27 5.40 -6.08
N LEU A 124 -11.74 6.65 -6.00
CA LEU A 124 -10.88 7.83 -5.81
C LEU A 124 -10.62 8.12 -4.32
N LYS A 125 -9.35 8.03 -3.90
CA LYS A 125 -8.87 8.45 -2.57
C LYS A 125 -8.08 9.77 -2.67
N SER A 126 -8.22 10.64 -1.68
CA SER A 126 -7.39 11.85 -1.57
C SER A 126 -6.00 11.45 -1.08
N CYS A 127 -5.03 11.39 -1.99
CA CYS A 127 -3.64 11.03 -1.70
C CYS A 127 -2.73 12.25 -1.88
N ASN A 128 -1.59 12.26 -1.20
CA ASN A 128 -0.54 13.22 -1.51
C ASN A 128 0.01 12.88 -2.90
N ALA A 129 0.13 13.90 -3.77
CA ALA A 129 0.78 13.71 -5.06
C ALA A 129 2.25 13.31 -4.84
N ARG A 130 2.69 12.21 -5.48
CA ARG A 130 4.09 11.80 -5.44
C ARG A 130 4.94 12.87 -6.13
N ARG A 131 6.02 13.29 -5.48
CA ARG A 131 7.04 14.15 -6.10
C ARG A 131 7.92 13.25 -6.95
N VAL A 132 7.93 13.50 -8.25
CA VAL A 132 8.78 12.78 -9.21
C VAL A 132 9.64 13.79 -9.98
N PRO A 133 10.87 13.44 -10.36
CA PRO A 133 11.68 14.28 -11.23
C PRO A 133 10.93 14.61 -12.53
N LEU A 134 11.14 15.81 -13.07
CA LEU A 134 10.55 16.18 -14.35
C LEU A 134 11.29 15.46 -15.48
N LEU A 135 10.71 14.36 -15.97
CA LEU A 135 11.28 13.55 -17.03
C LEU A 135 11.02 14.18 -18.40
N LYS A 136 12.08 14.31 -19.21
CA LYS A 136 11.97 14.63 -20.64
C LYS A 136 11.61 13.36 -21.42
N PRO A 137 11.01 13.47 -22.63
CA PRO A 137 10.69 12.30 -23.45
C PRO A 137 11.88 11.38 -23.73
N VAL A 138 13.09 11.94 -23.85
CA VAL A 138 14.33 11.16 -24.01
C VAL A 138 14.64 10.30 -22.78
N HIS A 139 14.41 10.81 -21.57
CA HIS A 139 14.61 10.05 -20.33
C HIS A 139 13.60 8.90 -20.25
N VAL A 140 12.33 9.16 -20.62
CA VAL A 140 11.28 8.12 -20.63
C VAL A 140 11.64 6.98 -21.58
N ARG A 141 12.11 7.29 -22.80
CA ARG A 141 12.54 6.25 -23.76
C ARG A 141 13.72 5.44 -23.26
N ALA A 142 14.74 6.09 -22.70
CA ALA A 142 15.92 5.41 -22.16
C ALA A 142 15.55 4.48 -20.99
N ARG A 143 14.69 4.93 -20.08
CA ARG A 143 14.18 4.13 -18.96
C ARG A 143 13.37 2.93 -19.42
N LEU A 144 12.48 3.12 -20.39
CA LEU A 144 11.68 2.02 -20.96
C LEU A 144 12.55 1.01 -21.70
N LYS A 145 13.58 1.48 -22.41
CA LYS A 145 14.56 0.60 -23.07
C LYS A 145 15.27 -0.27 -22.02
N PHE A 146 15.88 0.37 -21.01
CA PHE A 146 16.56 -0.32 -19.92
C PHE A 146 15.66 -1.36 -19.24
N ALA A 147 14.44 -0.95 -18.84
CA ALA A 147 13.51 -1.84 -18.15
C ALA A 147 13.05 -3.03 -19.02
N ARG A 148 12.95 -2.87 -20.34
CA ARG A 148 12.60 -3.96 -21.26
C ARG A 148 13.76 -4.91 -21.48
N GLU A 149 14.97 -4.39 -21.60
CA GLU A 149 16.17 -5.20 -21.84
C GLU A 149 16.50 -6.09 -20.64
N HIS A 150 16.22 -5.63 -19.42
CA HIS A 150 16.51 -6.36 -18.19
C HIS A 150 15.27 -6.99 -17.52
N LEU A 151 14.15 -7.09 -18.25
CA LEU A 151 12.88 -7.60 -17.70
C LEU A 151 12.94 -9.10 -17.39
N ASP A 152 13.64 -9.84 -18.26
CA ASP A 152 13.76 -11.30 -18.21
C ASP A 152 15.11 -11.74 -17.61
N ASP A 153 15.90 -10.80 -17.07
CA ASP A 153 17.19 -11.11 -16.46
C ASP A 153 17.00 -11.97 -15.20
N PRO A 154 17.80 -13.04 -15.02
CA PRO A 154 17.71 -13.89 -13.86
C PRO A 154 18.10 -13.14 -12.57
N GLU A 155 17.52 -13.54 -11.45
CA GLU A 155 17.82 -12.96 -10.13
C GLU A 155 19.32 -13.00 -9.80
N GLU A 156 20.00 -14.07 -10.21
CA GLU A 156 21.43 -14.28 -10.02
C GLU A 156 22.31 -13.17 -10.65
N ASP A 157 21.85 -12.56 -11.74
CA ASP A 157 22.54 -11.45 -12.38
C ASP A 157 22.43 -10.19 -11.50
N TRP A 158 21.26 -9.94 -10.93
CA TRP A 158 21.00 -8.84 -10.01
C TRP A 158 21.69 -9.02 -8.65
N GLU A 159 21.81 -10.26 -8.17
CA GLU A 159 22.60 -10.58 -6.98
C GLU A 159 24.08 -10.24 -7.16
N ASN A 160 24.56 -10.27 -8.40
CA ASN A 160 25.94 -10.01 -8.76
C ASN A 160 26.21 -8.53 -9.12
N VAL A 161 25.24 -7.63 -8.86
CA VAL A 161 25.39 -6.18 -9.02
C VAL A 161 25.83 -5.54 -7.69
N ILE A 162 26.82 -4.65 -7.77
CA ILE A 162 27.15 -3.72 -6.70
C ILE A 162 26.55 -2.36 -7.04
N TRP A 163 25.52 -1.99 -6.29
CA TRP A 163 24.85 -0.70 -6.36
C TRP A 163 25.63 0.35 -5.58
N SER A 164 25.70 1.57 -6.08
CA SER A 164 26.36 2.67 -5.37
C SER A 164 25.66 4.00 -5.62
N ASP A 165 25.80 4.91 -4.66
CA ASP A 165 25.26 6.26 -4.74
C ASP A 165 25.84 7.14 -3.62
N GLU A 166 25.57 8.45 -3.69
CA GLU A 166 25.85 9.41 -2.64
C GLU A 166 24.59 9.99 -2.01
N THR A 167 24.51 9.98 -0.66
CA THR A 167 23.41 10.62 0.07
C THR A 167 23.88 11.73 0.99
N LYS A 168 23.05 12.76 1.13
CA LYS A 168 23.21 13.83 2.12
C LYS A 168 22.31 13.53 3.31
N ILE A 169 22.87 13.57 4.51
CA ILE A 169 22.13 13.46 5.77
C ILE A 169 22.32 14.76 6.57
N GLU A 170 21.21 15.39 6.92
CA GLU A 170 21.18 16.66 7.66
C GLU A 170 21.08 16.39 9.16
N LEU A 171 21.88 17.09 9.98
CA LEU A 171 21.84 16.94 11.44
C LEU A 171 20.47 17.34 12.01
N PHE A 172 19.94 18.46 11.54
CA PHE A 172 18.59 18.95 11.86
C PHE A 172 17.71 18.91 10.60
N GLY A 173 17.69 17.77 9.92
CA GLY A 173 16.85 17.56 8.75
C GLY A 173 15.37 17.65 9.08
N LYS A 174 14.55 18.13 8.14
CA LYS A 174 13.08 18.06 8.22
C LYS A 174 12.60 16.62 8.02
N ASN A 175 13.02 15.70 8.89
CA ASN A 175 12.63 14.30 8.79
C ASN A 175 11.32 14.07 9.54
N SER A 176 10.27 13.94 8.72
CA SER A 176 8.89 13.65 9.07
C SER A 176 8.17 14.76 9.85
N THR A 177 6.92 15.01 9.48
CA THR A 177 5.98 15.77 10.30
C THR A 177 5.87 15.11 11.67
N CYS A 178 6.70 15.51 12.64
CA CYS A 178 6.56 15.07 14.01
C CYS A 178 5.19 15.56 14.50
N ARG A 179 4.29 14.61 14.74
CA ARG A 179 2.97 14.92 15.28
C ARG A 179 3.10 15.00 16.79
N VAL A 180 2.90 16.19 17.31
CA VAL A 180 2.89 16.44 18.75
C VAL A 180 1.46 16.42 19.27
N TRP A 181 1.20 15.60 20.29
CA TRP A 181 -0.03 15.69 21.08
C TRP A 181 0.14 16.81 22.11
N ARG A 182 -0.61 17.91 21.97
CA ARG A 182 -0.51 19.06 22.87
C ARG A 182 -1.88 19.61 23.25
N ARG A 183 -1.96 20.20 24.44
CA ARG A 183 -3.15 20.98 24.87
C ARG A 183 -3.25 22.28 24.06
N LYS A 184 -4.45 22.86 23.98
CA LYS A 184 -4.69 24.17 23.37
C LYS A 184 -3.75 25.22 24.01
N ASN A 185 -3.14 26.08 23.19
CA ASN A 185 -2.17 27.12 23.58
C ASN A 185 -0.79 26.64 24.08
N ALA A 186 -0.50 25.33 24.12
CA ALA A 186 0.83 24.83 24.50
C ALA A 186 1.83 24.84 23.32
N GLU A 187 1.62 25.72 22.33
CA GLU A 187 2.22 25.55 21.01
C GLU A 187 3.69 25.90 20.89
N LEU A 188 4.12 26.89 21.66
CA LEU A 188 5.50 27.35 21.71
C LEU A 188 6.31 26.67 22.83
N HIS A 189 5.71 25.75 23.58
CA HIS A 189 6.41 25.05 24.65
C HIS A 189 7.57 24.23 24.03
N PRO A 190 8.81 24.28 24.58
CA PRO A 190 9.97 23.59 23.99
C PRO A 190 9.77 22.10 23.72
N LYS A 191 9.01 21.41 24.57
CA LYS A 191 8.62 19.99 24.36
C LYS A 191 7.69 19.74 23.16
N ASN A 192 7.05 20.79 22.66
CA ASN A 192 6.07 20.76 21.57
C ASN A 192 6.57 21.45 20.29
N THR A 193 7.81 21.93 20.31
CA THR A 193 8.49 22.55 19.17
C THR A 193 9.69 21.71 18.78
N ILE A 194 10.04 21.74 17.49
CA ILE A 194 11.29 21.16 17.01
C ILE A 194 12.26 22.33 16.87
N PRO A 195 13.38 22.36 17.60
CA PRO A 195 14.38 23.41 17.45
C PRO A 195 14.87 23.47 16.01
N THR A 196 14.85 24.66 15.41
CA THR A 196 15.40 24.90 14.07
C THR A 196 16.53 25.90 14.17
N VAL A 197 17.67 25.62 13.53
CA VAL A 197 18.81 26.53 13.48
C VAL A 197 18.81 27.33 12.17
N LYS A 198 19.10 28.63 12.23
CA LYS A 198 19.10 29.56 11.07
C LYS A 198 20.05 29.13 9.93
N HIS A 199 21.11 28.38 10.23
CA HIS A 199 22.14 27.96 9.26
C HIS A 199 22.29 26.44 9.12
N GLY A 200 21.21 25.68 9.37
CA GLY A 200 21.09 24.31 8.87
C GLY A 200 22.06 23.28 9.45
N GLY A 201 22.39 23.36 10.75
CA GLY A 201 22.86 22.24 11.58
C GLY A 201 24.18 21.55 11.22
N GLY A 202 24.72 21.84 10.05
CA GLY A 202 25.61 20.93 9.35
C GLY A 202 24.89 19.74 8.72
N ASN A 203 25.58 19.13 7.77
CA ASN A 203 25.21 17.90 7.10
C ASN A 203 26.47 17.09 6.84
N ILE A 204 26.28 15.80 6.60
CA ILE A 204 27.34 14.94 6.07
C ILE A 204 26.93 14.42 4.70
N MET A 205 27.92 14.32 3.82
CA MET A 205 27.80 13.64 2.55
C MET A 205 28.43 12.26 2.71
N LEU A 206 27.69 11.22 2.33
CA LEU A 206 28.12 9.84 2.41
C LEU A 206 28.13 9.24 1.01
N TRP A 207 29.18 8.49 0.69
CA TRP A 207 29.20 7.54 -0.42
C TRP A 207 29.06 6.13 0.16
N GLY A 208 28.20 5.32 -0.41
CA GLY A 208 28.07 3.91 -0.02
C GLY A 208 27.81 3.01 -1.22
N CYS A 209 28.00 1.72 -0.99
CA CYS A 209 27.65 0.69 -1.94
C CYS A 209 27.08 -0.52 -1.24
N PHE A 210 26.27 -1.32 -1.93
CA PHE A 210 25.72 -2.56 -1.40
C PHE A 210 25.42 -3.55 -2.53
N SER A 211 25.14 -4.80 -2.18
CA SER A 211 24.68 -5.84 -3.10
C SER A 211 23.54 -6.63 -2.44
N ALA A 212 22.98 -7.60 -3.15
CA ALA A 212 22.05 -8.58 -2.57
C ALA A 212 22.57 -9.22 -1.27
N LYS A 213 23.89 -9.33 -1.13
CA LYS A 213 24.54 -10.02 -0.01
C LYS A 213 24.78 -9.14 1.21
N GLY A 214 24.46 -7.86 1.14
CA GLY A 214 24.69 -6.95 2.27
C GLY A 214 25.21 -5.55 1.91
N PRO A 215 25.32 -4.71 2.95
CA PRO A 215 25.98 -3.42 2.87
C PRO A 215 27.48 -3.58 2.60
N GLY A 216 27.98 -2.83 1.62
CA GLY A 216 29.40 -2.62 1.39
C GLY A 216 29.95 -1.50 2.29
N ARG A 217 31.06 -0.89 1.90
CA ARG A 217 31.66 0.21 2.68
C ARG A 217 30.84 1.49 2.56
N LEU A 218 30.74 2.22 3.67
CA LEU A 218 30.19 3.57 3.78
C LEU A 218 31.31 4.55 4.12
N ILE A 219 31.39 5.67 3.41
CA ILE A 219 32.50 6.63 3.51
C ILE A 219 31.96 8.05 3.57
N ARG A 220 32.44 8.83 4.55
CA ARG A 220 32.18 10.27 4.60
C ARG A 220 33.02 11.03 3.57
N VAL A 221 32.34 11.84 2.78
CA VAL A 221 32.94 12.75 1.81
C VAL A 221 32.97 14.13 2.45
N LYS A 222 34.17 14.59 2.83
CA LYS A 222 34.34 15.85 3.58
C LYS A 222 34.18 17.10 2.71
N GLU A 223 34.45 16.99 1.41
CA GLU A 223 34.46 18.11 0.47
C GLU A 223 33.51 17.86 -0.69
N ARG A 224 33.32 18.88 -1.54
CA ARG A 224 32.56 18.72 -2.77
C ARG A 224 33.27 17.72 -3.68
N MET A 225 32.64 16.57 -3.89
CA MET A 225 33.22 15.50 -4.68
C MET A 225 33.48 15.94 -6.12
N ASN A 226 34.73 15.83 -6.55
CA ASN A 226 35.14 15.96 -7.95
C ASN A 226 35.45 14.58 -8.56
N GLY A 227 35.66 14.53 -9.87
CA GLY A 227 35.93 13.26 -10.56
C GLY A 227 37.21 12.54 -10.10
N ALA A 228 38.23 13.25 -9.61
CA ALA A 228 39.45 12.64 -9.10
C ALA A 228 39.23 11.98 -7.73
N MET A 229 38.57 12.69 -6.81
CA MET A 229 38.15 12.16 -5.52
C MET A 229 37.23 10.96 -5.68
N TYR A 230 36.30 11.00 -6.64
CA TYR A 230 35.43 9.88 -6.94
C TYR A 230 36.22 8.62 -7.34
N ARG A 231 37.18 8.74 -8.27
CA ARG A 231 38.05 7.61 -8.64
C ARG A 231 38.87 7.09 -7.46
N GLU A 232 39.32 7.97 -6.57
CA GLU A 232 40.05 7.57 -5.36
C GLU A 232 39.15 6.80 -4.39
N ILE A 233 37.92 7.26 -4.17
CA ILE A 233 36.92 6.57 -3.35
C ILE A 233 36.64 5.18 -3.92
N LEU A 234 36.39 5.06 -5.23
CA LEU A 234 36.20 3.77 -5.88
C LEU A 234 37.43 2.88 -5.74
N SER A 235 38.63 3.40 -5.97
CA SER A 235 39.87 2.64 -5.88
C SER A 235 40.10 2.08 -4.48
N LYS A 236 39.77 2.84 -3.45
CA LYS A 236 40.00 2.44 -2.04
C LYS A 236 38.88 1.56 -1.48
N ASN A 237 37.66 1.66 -2.00
CA ASN A 237 36.49 1.07 -1.33
C ASN A 237 35.73 0.03 -2.15
N LEU A 238 35.71 0.12 -3.48
CA LEU A 238 34.89 -0.77 -4.30
C LEU A 238 35.40 -2.22 -4.25
N LEU A 239 36.70 -2.44 -4.49
CA LEU A 239 37.30 -3.78 -4.46
C LEU A 239 37.25 -4.41 -3.05
N PRO A 240 37.59 -3.68 -1.96
CA PRO A 240 37.39 -4.22 -0.62
C PRO A 240 35.93 -4.58 -0.31
N SER A 241 34.97 -3.78 -0.79
CA SER A 241 33.54 -4.09 -0.60
C SER A 241 33.14 -5.35 -1.35
N ALA A 242 33.55 -5.50 -2.62
CA ALA A 242 33.29 -6.70 -3.41
C ALA A 242 33.88 -7.97 -2.77
N ARG A 243 35.06 -7.87 -2.15
CA ARG A 243 35.69 -8.97 -1.42
C ARG A 243 34.95 -9.31 -0.12
N ALA A 244 34.57 -8.29 0.66
CA ALA A 244 33.83 -8.47 1.91
C ALA A 244 32.46 -9.13 1.65
N LEU A 245 31.79 -8.72 0.58
CA LEU A 245 30.50 -9.27 0.12
C LEU A 245 30.64 -10.63 -0.59
N LYS A 246 31.86 -11.17 -0.75
CA LYS A 246 32.13 -12.43 -1.46
C LYS A 246 31.46 -12.48 -2.85
N MET A 247 31.60 -11.42 -3.63
CA MET A 247 31.00 -11.31 -4.97
C MET A 247 31.56 -12.36 -5.93
N LYS A 248 30.70 -12.88 -6.82
CA LYS A 248 31.12 -13.87 -7.83
C LYS A 248 32.02 -13.20 -8.87
N ARG A 249 32.79 -13.97 -9.63
CA ARG A 249 33.54 -13.42 -10.76
C ARG A 249 32.58 -12.77 -11.75
N GLY A 250 33.03 -11.68 -12.38
CA GLY A 250 32.23 -10.97 -13.38
C GLY A 250 31.11 -10.09 -12.82
N TRP A 251 31.13 -9.76 -11.52
CA TRP A 251 30.22 -8.79 -10.91
C TRP A 251 30.21 -7.46 -11.65
N VAL A 252 29.05 -6.80 -11.62
CA VAL A 252 28.79 -5.56 -12.35
C VAL A 252 28.68 -4.40 -11.36
N PHE A 253 29.27 -3.27 -11.70
CA PHE A 253 29.20 -2.04 -10.93
C PHE A 253 28.09 -1.15 -11.47
N GLN A 254 27.21 -0.67 -10.59
CA GLN A 254 26.23 0.35 -10.93
C GLN A 254 26.60 1.68 -10.26
N HIS A 255 26.53 2.75 -11.07
CA HIS A 255 26.56 4.14 -10.63
C HIS A 255 25.67 5.00 -11.54
N ASP A 256 25.28 6.19 -11.09
CA ASP A 256 24.44 7.08 -11.87
C ASP A 256 25.22 7.81 -12.98
N ASN A 257 24.49 8.57 -13.80
CA ASN A 257 25.05 9.34 -14.92
C ASN A 257 25.47 10.77 -14.52
N ASP A 258 25.87 11.02 -13.27
CA ASP A 258 26.44 12.31 -12.88
C ASP A 258 27.61 12.68 -13.81
N PRO A 259 27.75 13.95 -14.23
CA PRO A 259 28.90 14.42 -15.02
C PRO A 259 30.26 13.93 -14.53
N LYS A 260 30.47 13.78 -13.21
CA LYS A 260 31.73 13.28 -12.62
C LYS A 260 31.96 11.79 -12.88
N HIS A 261 30.89 11.00 -13.00
CA HIS A 261 30.90 9.57 -13.30
C HIS A 261 31.10 9.31 -14.80
N THR A 262 30.45 10.14 -15.62
CA THR A 262 30.46 10.02 -17.08
C THR A 262 31.63 10.72 -17.77
N ALA A 263 32.43 11.48 -17.01
CA ALA A 263 33.65 12.12 -17.51
C ALA A 263 34.61 11.12 -18.17
N ARG A 264 35.27 11.55 -19.26
CA ARG A 264 36.20 10.70 -20.04
C ARG A 264 37.26 10.02 -19.16
N ALA A 265 37.88 10.77 -18.25
CA ALA A 265 38.90 10.25 -17.34
C ALA A 265 38.35 9.15 -16.39
N THR A 266 37.09 9.25 -15.95
CA THR A 266 36.46 8.24 -15.10
C THR A 266 36.14 6.98 -15.89
N LYS A 267 35.58 7.12 -17.10
CA LYS A 267 35.32 5.98 -18.01
C LYS A 267 36.60 5.23 -18.39
N GLU A 268 37.67 5.96 -18.74
CA GLU A 268 38.97 5.37 -19.07
C GLU A 268 39.57 4.64 -17.86
N TRP A 269 39.44 5.20 -16.66
CA TRP A 269 39.92 4.57 -15.43
C TRP A 269 39.16 3.28 -15.12
N LEU A 270 37.83 3.27 -15.24
CA LEU A 270 37.00 2.08 -15.05
C LEU A 270 37.38 0.97 -16.03
N ARG A 271 37.59 1.34 -17.31
CA ARG A 271 38.07 0.42 -18.35
C ARG A 271 39.45 -0.15 -18.02
N LYS A 272 40.41 0.69 -17.58
CA LYS A 272 41.76 0.26 -17.20
C LYS A 272 41.77 -0.67 -15.98
N LYS A 273 40.79 -0.52 -15.09
CA LYS A 273 40.60 -1.40 -13.92
C LYS A 273 39.77 -2.65 -14.23
N HIS A 274 39.31 -2.81 -15.48
CA HIS A 274 38.48 -3.93 -15.93
C HIS A 274 37.16 -4.07 -15.15
N PHE A 275 36.57 -2.95 -14.70
CA PHE A 275 35.24 -2.98 -14.10
C PHE A 275 34.17 -3.04 -15.18
N LYS A 276 33.23 -3.98 -15.06
CA LYS A 276 32.00 -4.00 -15.83
C LYS A 276 31.04 -2.99 -15.22
N VAL A 277 30.49 -2.09 -16.03
CA VAL A 277 29.58 -1.03 -15.57
C VAL A 277 28.20 -1.28 -16.18
N LEU A 278 27.16 -1.25 -15.35
CA LEU A 278 25.78 -1.40 -15.78
C LEU A 278 25.35 -0.17 -16.59
N GLU A 279 24.70 -0.35 -17.73
CA GLU A 279 24.10 0.76 -18.46
C GLU A 279 22.97 1.36 -17.60
N TRP A 280 22.99 2.67 -17.37
CA TRP A 280 22.02 3.31 -16.49
C TRP A 280 21.23 4.42 -17.19
N PRO A 281 19.89 4.47 -17.06
CA PRO A 281 19.12 5.58 -17.58
C PRO A 281 19.19 6.80 -16.65
N SER A 282 19.44 7.99 -17.20
CA SER A 282 19.51 9.24 -16.43
C SER A 282 18.21 9.57 -15.68
N GLN A 283 18.33 10.24 -14.53
CA GLN A 283 17.20 10.63 -13.65
C GLN A 283 16.35 9.44 -13.19
N SER A 284 17.00 8.36 -12.77
CA SER A 284 16.32 7.13 -12.35
C SER A 284 16.67 6.67 -10.94
N PRO A 285 16.49 7.52 -9.92
CA PRO A 285 16.73 7.12 -8.53
C PRO A 285 15.79 5.99 -8.09
N ASP A 286 14.57 5.95 -8.62
CA ASP A 286 13.58 4.90 -8.33
C ASP A 286 13.96 3.51 -8.85
N LEU A 287 14.90 3.41 -9.79
CA LEU A 287 15.45 2.14 -10.24
C LEU A 287 16.65 1.69 -9.39
N ASN A 288 17.27 2.61 -8.63
CA ASN A 288 18.44 2.29 -7.83
C ASN A 288 18.01 1.87 -6.41
N PRO A 289 18.12 0.58 -6.04
CA PRO A 289 17.63 0.09 -4.76
C PRO A 289 18.39 0.68 -3.56
N ILE A 290 19.57 1.29 -3.75
CA ILE A 290 20.30 1.96 -2.64
C ILE A 290 19.52 3.15 -2.06
N GLU A 291 18.61 3.75 -2.83
CA GLU A 291 17.73 4.83 -2.35
C GLU A 291 16.79 4.33 -1.24
N ASN A 292 16.41 3.05 -1.28
CA ASN A 292 15.65 2.42 -0.20
C ASN A 292 16.52 2.28 1.06
N LEU A 293 17.79 1.88 0.91
CA LEU A 293 18.73 1.80 2.04
C LEU A 293 18.98 3.18 2.64
N TRP A 294 19.12 4.22 1.81
CA TRP A 294 19.25 5.59 2.30
C TRP A 294 18.05 6.06 3.08
N ARG A 295 16.85 5.65 2.69
CA ARG A 295 15.64 5.94 3.46
C ARG A 295 15.68 5.26 4.83
N GLU A 296 15.98 3.96 4.88
CA GLU A 296 16.05 3.22 6.15
C GLU A 296 17.13 3.77 7.07
N LEU A 297 18.33 4.02 6.54
CA LEU A 297 19.41 4.66 7.29
C LEU A 297 18.97 6.00 7.89
N LYS A 298 18.31 6.86 7.10
CA LYS A 298 17.81 8.17 7.56
C LYS A 298 16.75 8.03 8.66
N ILE A 299 15.92 6.98 8.63
CA ILE A 299 14.93 6.70 9.66
C ILE A 299 15.64 6.30 10.96
N CYS A 300 16.55 5.32 10.92
CA CYS A 300 17.29 4.85 12.09
C CYS A 300 18.14 5.96 12.72
N VAL A 301 18.85 6.75 11.89
CA VAL A 301 19.64 7.90 12.35
C VAL A 301 18.75 8.95 13.01
N ALA A 302 17.57 9.25 12.45
CA ALA A 302 16.65 10.23 13.02
C ALA A 302 16.08 9.78 14.39
N GLN A 303 15.85 8.48 14.58
CA GLN A 303 15.39 7.94 15.87
C GLN A 303 16.43 8.11 16.97
N ARG A 304 17.73 8.05 16.64
CA ARG A 304 18.83 8.24 17.61
C ARG A 304 19.16 9.69 17.93
N GLN A 305 18.53 10.65 17.24
CA GLN A 305 18.63 12.09 17.51
C GLN A 305 20.07 12.59 17.71
N PRO A 306 20.95 12.51 16.68
CA PRO A 306 22.33 12.99 16.76
C PRO A 306 22.38 14.49 17.13
N GLN A 307 23.28 14.85 18.04
CA GLN A 307 23.41 16.22 18.56
C GLN A 307 24.50 17.05 17.87
N ASN A 308 25.44 16.40 17.20
CA ASN A 308 26.53 17.05 16.47
C ASN A 308 26.97 16.20 15.27
N ILE A 309 27.82 16.76 14.41
CA ILE A 309 28.25 16.12 13.16
C ILE A 309 29.10 14.86 13.38
N THR A 310 29.91 14.82 14.44
CA THR A 310 30.71 13.63 14.77
C THR A 310 29.81 12.48 15.19
N ALA A 311 28.87 12.74 16.11
CA ALA A 311 27.86 11.77 16.53
C ALA A 311 26.98 11.33 15.34
N LEU A 312 26.63 12.25 14.43
CA LEU A 312 25.89 11.92 13.22
C LEU A 312 26.65 10.93 12.34
N GLU A 313 27.95 11.14 12.12
CA GLU A 313 28.79 10.23 11.34
C GLU A 313 28.91 8.86 12.01
N GLU A 314 29.22 8.81 13.31
CA GLU A 314 29.33 7.57 14.08
C GLU A 314 28.03 6.76 14.04
N ILE A 315 26.89 7.42 14.28
CA ILE A 315 25.58 6.78 14.21
C ILE A 315 25.30 6.26 12.81
N CYS A 316 25.63 7.01 11.75
CA CYS A 316 25.44 6.53 10.37
C CYS A 316 26.27 5.26 10.09
N MET A 317 27.51 5.21 10.56
CA MET A 317 28.38 4.04 10.38
C MET A 317 27.87 2.82 11.18
N GLU A 318 27.42 3.04 12.42
CA GLU A 318 26.84 1.99 13.26
C GLU A 318 25.53 1.43 12.68
N GLU A 319 24.61 2.29 12.27
CA GLU A 319 23.32 1.85 11.70
C GLU A 319 23.51 1.18 10.34
N TRP A 320 24.46 1.65 9.53
CA TRP A 320 24.80 1.00 8.26
C TRP A 320 25.34 -0.41 8.45
N ALA A 321 26.17 -0.63 9.46
CA ALA A 321 26.70 -1.95 9.79
C ALA A 321 25.64 -2.93 10.32
N LYS A 322 24.53 -2.42 10.85
CA LYS A 322 23.39 -3.22 11.35
C LYS A 322 22.41 -3.62 10.25
N LEU A 323 22.48 -3.02 9.05
CA LEU A 323 21.55 -3.34 7.98
C LEU A 323 21.69 -4.83 7.60
N PRO A 324 20.63 -5.64 7.74
CA PRO A 324 20.74 -7.08 7.54
C PRO A 324 20.99 -7.43 6.08
N ALA A 325 21.80 -8.47 5.87
CA ALA A 325 22.16 -8.99 4.55
C ALA A 325 20.95 -9.47 3.71
N THR A 326 19.78 -9.65 4.33
CA THR A 326 18.57 -10.24 3.75
C THR A 326 17.51 -9.25 3.23
N ILE A 327 17.73 -7.93 3.32
CA ILE A 327 16.72 -6.93 2.88
C ILE A 327 16.66 -6.78 1.34
N TYR A 328 17.58 -7.38 0.59
CA TYR A 328 17.97 -6.81 -0.70
C TYR A 328 17.31 -7.41 -1.93
N PHE A 329 16.70 -8.60 -1.82
CA PHE A 329 15.75 -9.16 -2.78
C PHE A 329 14.74 -10.00 -1.99
N VAL A 330 13.75 -9.34 -1.39
CA VAL A 330 12.62 -10.03 -0.77
C VAL A 330 11.57 -10.23 -1.86
N PRO A 331 11.17 -11.48 -2.21
CA PRO A 331 9.93 -11.69 -2.93
C PRO A 331 8.82 -11.01 -2.14
N LEU A 332 8.00 -10.17 -2.78
CA LEU A 332 6.93 -9.40 -2.13
C LEU A 332 6.16 -10.26 -1.09
N GLY A 333 6.50 -10.08 0.20
CA GLY A 333 5.85 -10.75 1.34
C GLY A 333 6.59 -11.91 2.03
N HIS A 334 7.91 -11.85 2.22
CA HIS A 334 8.64 -12.81 3.07
C HIS A 334 9.59 -12.10 4.06
N GLU A 335 9.29 -12.08 5.35
CA GLU A 335 10.17 -11.63 6.44
C GLU A 335 9.72 -12.23 7.80
N ASP A 336 10.67 -12.71 8.59
CA ASP A 336 10.38 -13.60 9.74
C ASP A 336 10.08 -12.90 11.08
N PHE A 337 9.92 -11.56 11.14
CA PHE A 337 10.05 -10.87 12.44
C PHE A 337 9.10 -9.70 12.79
N VAL A 338 8.12 -9.28 11.96
CA VAL A 338 7.18 -8.21 12.36
C VAL A 338 5.78 -8.37 11.73
N PRO A 339 4.65 -8.11 12.43
CA PRO A 339 3.33 -8.06 11.80
C PRO A 339 3.27 -6.97 10.72
N TRP A 340 2.98 -7.34 9.48
CA TRP A 340 2.81 -6.41 8.36
C TRP A 340 1.37 -6.35 7.86
N VAL A 341 1.04 -5.21 7.24
CA VAL A 341 -0.16 -5.03 6.42
C VAL A 341 0.32 -4.58 5.04
N MET A 342 0.21 -5.45 4.04
CA MET A 342 0.55 -5.12 2.66
C MET A 342 -0.74 -4.86 1.87
N VAL A 343 -0.84 -3.66 1.30
CA VAL A 343 -1.94 -3.27 0.39
C VAL A 343 -1.36 -3.10 -1.02
N ILE A 344 -1.69 -4.04 -1.91
CA ILE A 344 -1.23 -4.04 -3.31
C ILE A 344 -2.34 -3.39 -4.17
N LEU A 345 -2.02 -2.30 -4.87
CA LEU A 345 -2.91 -1.60 -5.80
C LEU A 345 -2.26 -1.56 -7.19
N TYR A 346 -2.55 -2.52 -8.07
CA TYR A 346 -1.89 -2.56 -9.39
C TYR A 346 -2.81 -2.98 -10.54
N LEU A 347 -2.58 -2.34 -11.68
CA LEU A 347 -3.27 -2.50 -12.96
C LEU A 347 -2.24 -3.11 -13.93
N GLU A 348 -2.40 -4.38 -14.36
CA GLU A 348 -1.74 -5.08 -15.49
C GLU A 348 -1.61 -6.62 -15.25
N SER A 349 -0.99 -7.35 -16.21
CA SER A 349 -0.85 -8.82 -16.17
C SER A 349 0.49 -9.28 -15.59
N TRP A 350 0.49 -10.25 -14.67
CA TRP A 350 1.68 -10.62 -13.90
C TRP A 350 1.90 -12.13 -13.77
N ARG A 351 3.18 -12.51 -13.54
CA ARG A 351 3.61 -13.87 -13.19
C ARG A 351 4.43 -13.85 -11.89
N PHE A 352 4.06 -14.66 -10.90
CA PHE A 352 4.81 -14.83 -9.65
C PHE A 352 5.02 -16.33 -9.35
N SER A 353 6.02 -16.69 -8.55
CA SER A 353 6.11 -18.07 -8.01
C SER A 353 5.19 -18.21 -6.80
N THR A 354 5.39 -17.39 -5.77
CA THR A 354 4.60 -17.45 -4.52
C THR A 354 4.19 -16.04 -4.09
N LEU A 355 2.95 -15.86 -3.63
CA LEU A 355 2.47 -14.60 -3.07
C LEU A 355 1.75 -14.85 -1.73
N GLY A 356 2.19 -14.14 -0.68
CA GLY A 356 1.67 -14.30 0.69
C GLY A 356 2.04 -15.65 1.30
N CYS A 357 3.30 -15.80 1.69
CA CYS A 357 3.83 -16.97 2.40
C CYS A 357 4.53 -16.52 3.68
N GLY A 358 4.19 -17.05 4.84
CA GLY A 358 4.84 -16.66 6.09
C GLY A 358 4.72 -17.68 7.20
N ASP A 359 5.85 -17.95 7.86
CA ASP A 359 6.00 -18.95 8.92
C ASP A 359 6.00 -18.33 10.33
N ALA A 360 5.79 -17.01 10.45
CA ALA A 360 5.88 -16.28 11.72
C ALA A 360 4.74 -15.26 11.90
N LEU A 361 4.14 -15.24 13.11
CA LEU A 361 3.08 -14.35 13.66
C LEU A 361 1.85 -14.05 12.74
N PRO A 362 0.68 -13.67 13.29
CA PRO A 362 -0.50 -13.40 12.46
C PRO A 362 -0.26 -12.27 11.44
N TRP A 363 -0.56 -12.51 10.17
CA TRP A 363 -0.43 -11.52 9.09
C TRP A 363 -1.73 -11.31 8.31
N VAL A 364 -1.87 -10.10 7.73
CA VAL A 364 -3.02 -9.71 6.92
C VAL A 364 -2.53 -9.16 5.57
N MET A 365 -3.06 -9.69 4.47
CA MET A 365 -2.77 -9.21 3.11
C MET A 365 -4.06 -8.78 2.41
N GLU A 366 -4.09 -7.53 1.91
CA GLU A 366 -5.20 -6.99 1.12
C GLU A 366 -4.73 -6.71 -0.32
N ILE A 367 -5.31 -7.39 -1.30
CA ILE A 367 -4.94 -7.25 -2.72
C ILE A 367 -6.09 -6.62 -3.49
N LEU A 368 -5.86 -5.45 -4.08
CA LEU A 368 -6.77 -4.80 -5.03
C LEU A 368 -6.16 -4.85 -6.44
N TYR A 369 -6.77 -5.61 -7.34
CA TYR A 369 -6.17 -5.90 -8.66
C TYR A 369 -7.11 -5.66 -9.85
N HIS A 370 -6.48 -5.51 -11.03
CA HIS A 370 -7.13 -5.44 -12.34
C HIS A 370 -6.21 -6.07 -13.42
N GLY A 371 -6.61 -7.19 -14.04
CA GLY A 371 -5.84 -7.86 -15.10
C GLY A 371 -5.74 -9.38 -14.97
N SER A 372 -4.86 -10.00 -15.77
CA SER A 372 -4.63 -11.46 -15.81
C SER A 372 -3.42 -11.86 -14.99
N TRP A 373 -3.58 -12.78 -14.04
CA TRP A 373 -2.51 -13.18 -13.11
C TRP A 373 -2.14 -14.65 -13.31
N ARG A 374 -0.85 -14.97 -13.17
CA ARG A 374 -0.36 -16.35 -13.12
C ARG A 374 0.54 -16.54 -11.91
N PHE A 375 0.29 -17.54 -11.08
CA PHE A 375 1.14 -17.82 -9.91
C PHE A 375 1.18 -19.30 -9.56
N SER A 376 2.26 -19.81 -8.96
CA SER A 376 2.22 -21.20 -8.48
C SER A 376 1.42 -21.30 -7.19
N THR A 377 1.74 -20.51 -6.17
CA THR A 377 1.09 -20.58 -4.85
C THR A 377 0.63 -19.21 -4.38
N LEU A 378 -0.60 -19.12 -3.85
CA LEU A 378 -1.15 -17.90 -3.24
C LEU A 378 -1.76 -18.21 -1.87
N GLY A 379 -1.23 -17.57 -0.83
CA GLY A 379 -1.66 -17.79 0.56
C GLY A 379 -1.15 -19.13 1.10
N HIS A 380 -0.04 -19.10 1.82
CA HIS A 380 0.58 -20.25 2.49
C HIS A 380 1.06 -19.84 3.89
N GLY A 381 0.84 -20.66 4.91
CA GLY A 381 1.40 -20.38 6.24
C GLY A 381 1.40 -21.60 7.14
N ASP A 382 2.60 -21.99 7.61
CA ASP A 382 2.80 -23.20 8.41
C ASP A 382 2.71 -22.92 9.92
N SER A 383 2.71 -21.64 10.34
CA SER A 383 2.69 -21.26 11.76
C SER A 383 1.88 -19.98 12.02
N LEU A 384 0.78 -20.15 12.77
CA LEU A 384 -0.17 -19.14 13.30
C LEU A 384 -1.26 -18.62 12.33
N PRO A 385 -2.39 -18.07 12.85
CA PRO A 385 -3.52 -17.65 12.01
C PRO A 385 -3.22 -16.50 11.05
N TRP A 386 -3.66 -16.60 9.80
CA TRP A 386 -3.50 -15.54 8.79
C TRP A 386 -4.81 -15.21 8.04
N VAL A 387 -4.88 -13.99 7.51
CA VAL A 387 -6.03 -13.47 6.75
C VAL A 387 -5.58 -12.91 5.40
N MET A 388 -6.23 -13.34 4.32
CA MET A 388 -6.00 -12.79 2.99
C MET A 388 -7.32 -12.34 2.36
N GLU A 389 -7.39 -11.06 2.01
CA GLU A 389 -8.53 -10.43 1.36
C GLU A 389 -8.13 -9.98 -0.04
N ILE A 390 -8.83 -10.47 -1.07
CA ILE A 390 -8.51 -10.18 -2.47
C ILE A 390 -9.75 -9.63 -3.17
N TYR A 391 -9.66 -8.40 -3.65
CA TYR A 391 -10.76 -7.71 -4.32
C TYR A 391 -10.39 -7.33 -5.76
N SER A 392 -11.15 -7.86 -6.72
CA SER A 392 -11.12 -7.40 -8.10
C SER A 392 -11.80 -6.04 -8.23
N THR A 393 -11.13 -5.09 -8.86
CA THR A 393 -11.72 -3.79 -9.17
C THR A 393 -12.49 -3.86 -10.50
N MET A 394 -13.79 -3.57 -10.49
CA MET A 394 -14.59 -3.51 -11.72
C MET A 394 -14.09 -2.36 -12.61
N GLY A 395 -13.37 -2.69 -13.68
CA GLY A 395 -13.06 -1.77 -14.77
C GLY A 395 -14.34 -1.36 -15.50
N HIS A 396 -14.46 -0.07 -15.83
CA HIS A 396 -15.52 0.40 -16.71
C HIS A 396 -15.26 -0.12 -18.15
N GLY A 397 -16.05 -1.12 -18.56
CA GLY A 397 -16.10 -1.64 -19.94
C GLY A 397 -16.04 -3.16 -19.99
N ASP A 398 -16.95 -3.78 -20.74
CA ASP A 398 -17.13 -5.24 -20.92
C ASP A 398 -15.94 -5.99 -21.59
N SER A 399 -14.71 -5.47 -21.52
CA SER A 399 -13.60 -5.98 -22.37
C SER A 399 -12.32 -6.38 -21.63
N LEU A 400 -12.27 -6.39 -20.30
CA LEU A 400 -11.12 -6.92 -19.56
C LEU A 400 -11.55 -7.81 -18.38
N LEU A 401 -12.32 -8.87 -18.65
CA LEU A 401 -12.37 -10.02 -17.75
C LEU A 401 -10.96 -10.62 -17.73
N GLY A 402 -10.23 -10.46 -16.62
CA GLY A 402 -8.90 -11.04 -16.46
C GLY A 402 -8.92 -12.56 -16.52
N SER A 403 -7.75 -13.19 -16.67
CA SER A 403 -7.58 -14.64 -16.54
C SER A 403 -6.59 -14.95 -15.42
N TRP A 404 -7.01 -15.80 -14.47
CA TRP A 404 -6.17 -16.28 -13.37
C TRP A 404 -5.73 -17.71 -13.66
N ARG A 405 -4.43 -17.98 -13.61
CA ARG A 405 -3.87 -19.34 -13.73
C ARG A 405 -2.98 -19.65 -12.54
N PHE A 406 -3.30 -20.69 -11.78
CA PHE A 406 -2.47 -21.04 -10.62
C PHE A 406 -2.37 -22.52 -10.31
N SER A 407 -1.40 -22.89 -9.47
CA SER A 407 -1.27 -24.28 -9.01
C SER A 407 -2.07 -24.49 -7.73
N THR A 408 -1.79 -23.72 -6.70
CA THR A 408 -2.37 -23.86 -5.36
C THR A 408 -2.80 -22.50 -4.82
N MET A 409 -3.97 -22.47 -4.16
CA MET A 409 -4.47 -21.28 -3.49
C MET A 409 -5.04 -21.66 -2.13
N GLY A 410 -4.54 -21.02 -1.07
CA GLY A 410 -4.90 -21.28 0.32
C GLY A 410 -4.33 -22.62 0.82
N HIS A 411 -3.24 -22.55 1.59
CA HIS A 411 -2.59 -23.69 2.24
C HIS A 411 -2.18 -23.37 3.69
N GLY A 412 -2.38 -24.30 4.63
CA GLY A 412 -1.86 -24.13 5.99
C GLY A 412 -1.94 -25.39 6.83
N ASP A 413 -0.79 -25.77 7.40
CA ASP A 413 -0.59 -27.09 8.03
C ASP A 413 -0.73 -27.11 9.56
N SER A 414 -1.06 -26.00 10.22
CA SER A 414 -1.03 -25.98 11.70
C SER A 414 -2.15 -25.26 12.47
N LEU A 415 -2.85 -24.23 11.96
CA LEU A 415 -3.92 -23.48 12.70
C LEU A 415 -4.91 -22.73 11.75
N LEU A 416 -5.94 -22.06 12.32
CA LEU A 416 -7.04 -21.32 11.65
C LEU A 416 -6.58 -20.28 10.61
N TRP A 417 -7.12 -20.31 9.39
CA TRP A 417 -6.90 -19.26 8.38
C TRP A 417 -8.21 -18.85 7.68
N VAL A 418 -8.23 -17.60 7.18
CA VAL A 418 -9.38 -17.01 6.46
C VAL A 418 -8.91 -16.41 5.14
N MET A 419 -9.59 -16.80 4.04
CA MET A 419 -9.36 -16.23 2.72
C MET A 419 -10.68 -15.74 2.11
N GLU A 420 -10.76 -14.45 1.81
CA GLU A 420 -11.90 -13.82 1.15
C GLU A 420 -11.51 -13.35 -0.25
N ILE A 421 -12.22 -13.81 -1.27
CA ILE A 421 -11.91 -13.50 -2.66
C ILE A 421 -13.15 -12.99 -3.38
N LEU A 422 -13.06 -11.79 -3.93
CA LEU A 422 -14.05 -11.24 -4.86
C LEU A 422 -13.43 -11.11 -6.25
N TYR A 423 -13.85 -11.95 -7.19
CA TYR A 423 -13.29 -11.97 -8.54
C TYR A 423 -14.32 -12.00 -9.67
N LEU A 424 -13.96 -11.33 -10.77
CA LEU A 424 -14.66 -11.28 -12.04
C LEU A 424 -13.72 -11.69 -13.19
N GLY A 425 -13.96 -12.85 -13.82
CA GLY A 425 -13.12 -13.34 -14.93
C GLY A 425 -13.03 -14.86 -15.08
N SER A 426 -11.97 -15.34 -15.73
CA SER A 426 -11.73 -16.77 -16.00
C SER A 426 -10.65 -17.37 -15.09
N TRP A 427 -10.90 -18.54 -14.50
CA TRP A 427 -9.92 -19.23 -13.62
C TRP A 427 -9.35 -20.47 -14.30
N ARG A 428 -8.15 -20.88 -13.88
CA ARG A 428 -7.60 -22.21 -14.15
C ARG A 428 -6.66 -22.59 -13.02
N PHE A 429 -6.95 -23.69 -12.34
CA PHE A 429 -6.15 -24.12 -11.20
C PHE A 429 -6.03 -25.64 -11.08
N SER A 430 -5.06 -26.11 -10.30
CA SER A 430 -4.99 -27.52 -9.88
C SER A 430 -5.61 -27.75 -8.50
N THR A 431 -5.34 -26.88 -7.52
CA THR A 431 -5.80 -27.04 -6.13
C THR A 431 -6.38 -25.73 -5.61
N LEU A 432 -7.58 -25.80 -5.03
CA LEU A 432 -8.29 -24.67 -4.43
C LEU A 432 -8.68 -25.02 -3.00
N GLY A 433 -7.98 -24.43 -2.03
CA GLY A 433 -8.11 -24.74 -0.61
C GLY A 433 -7.58 -26.12 -0.25
N HIS A 434 -6.49 -26.19 0.50
CA HIS A 434 -5.95 -27.43 1.04
C HIS A 434 -5.36 -27.18 2.43
N GLY A 435 -5.50 -28.13 3.36
CA GLY A 435 -4.81 -28.01 4.65
C GLY A 435 -5.27 -29.07 5.64
N ASP A 436 -4.33 -29.52 6.46
CA ASP A 436 -4.54 -30.52 7.51
C ASP A 436 -4.98 -29.86 8.85
N SER A 437 -5.44 -28.60 8.81
CA SER A 437 -5.74 -27.77 9.98
C SER A 437 -7.08 -28.11 10.68
N LEU A 438 -7.19 -27.78 11.98
CA LEU A 438 -8.37 -28.03 12.82
C LEU A 438 -9.65 -27.29 12.37
N SER A 439 -9.53 -26.15 11.65
CA SER A 439 -10.64 -25.40 11.04
C SER A 439 -10.12 -24.29 10.11
N TRP A 440 -10.70 -24.10 8.92
CA TRP A 440 -10.38 -23.02 7.99
C TRP A 440 -11.64 -22.52 7.26
N VAL A 441 -11.62 -21.27 6.77
CA VAL A 441 -12.73 -20.65 6.04
C VAL A 441 -12.21 -20.02 4.74
N MET A 442 -12.78 -20.44 3.61
CA MET A 442 -12.57 -19.81 2.31
C MET A 442 -13.91 -19.32 1.77
N GLU A 443 -14.05 -18.00 1.64
CA GLU A 443 -15.23 -17.38 1.05
C GLU A 443 -14.88 -16.81 -0.33
N ILE A 444 -15.50 -17.37 -1.37
CA ILE A 444 -15.30 -16.95 -2.76
C ILE A 444 -16.59 -16.37 -3.29
N LEU A 445 -16.57 -15.09 -3.63
CA LEU A 445 -17.65 -14.39 -4.31
C LEU A 445 -17.25 -14.16 -5.78
N TYR A 446 -17.80 -15.01 -6.64
CA TYR A 446 -17.34 -15.18 -8.02
C TYR A 446 -18.41 -14.87 -9.08
N LEU A 447 -17.99 -14.24 -10.18
CA LEU A 447 -18.81 -13.97 -11.38
C LEU A 447 -17.96 -14.16 -12.66
N GLY A 448 -18.13 -15.27 -13.40
CA GLY A 448 -17.37 -15.59 -14.62
C GLY A 448 -17.53 -17.04 -15.12
N SER A 449 -16.61 -17.54 -15.95
CA SER A 449 -16.51 -18.96 -16.35
C SER A 449 -15.36 -19.73 -15.65
N TRP A 450 -15.67 -20.92 -15.13
CA TRP A 450 -14.72 -21.86 -14.49
C TRP A 450 -13.98 -22.70 -15.52
#